data_AF-A0A918PRH2-F1
#
_entry.id   AF-A0A918PRH2-F1
#
_cell.length_a   1.000
_cell.length_b   1.000
_cell.length_c   1.000
_cell.angle_alpha   90.00
_cell.angle_beta   90.00
_cell.angle_gamma   90.00
#
_symmetry.space_group_name_H-M   'P 1'
#
loop_
_entity.id
_entity.type
_entity.pdbx_description
1 polymer ?
#
loop_
_entity_poly.entity_id
_entity_poly.type
_entity_poly.pdbx_seq_one_letter_code
_entity_poly.pdbx_strand_id
1 'polypeptide(L)'
;MTYEQALDLVKTSLTRIVPDADFTALGPTDKFRDRLELDSLDFLQFVETLAELGGCRLDEDDYPRLVTLDGSARLVAERAV
;
A
#
# COMPACT_ATOMS: atom_id res chain seq x y z
N MET A 1 -3.51 -14.95 -2.83
CA MET A 1 -3.94 -14.12 -1.67
C MET A 1 -5.34 -13.53 -1.94
N THR A 2 -6.19 -13.35 -0.92
CA THR A 2 -7.50 -12.65 -1.08
C THR A 2 -7.34 -11.12 -1.01
N TYR A 3 -8.33 -10.38 -1.53
CA TYR A 3 -8.33 -8.90 -1.44
C TYR A 3 -8.25 -8.41 0.02
N GLU A 4 -8.97 -9.05 0.95
CA GLU A 4 -8.95 -8.67 2.37
C GLU A 4 -7.56 -8.87 2.99
N GLN A 5 -6.89 -9.99 2.67
CA GLN A 5 -5.52 -10.24 3.10
C GLN A 5 -4.53 -9.22 2.51
N ALA A 6 -4.69 -8.88 1.23
CA ALA A 6 -3.86 -7.89 0.58
C ALA A 6 -4.06 -6.49 1.18
N LEU A 7 -5.31 -6.13 1.49
CA LEU A 7 -5.65 -4.86 2.14
C LEU A 7 -5.05 -4.76 3.55
N ASP A 8 -5.08 -5.84 4.32
CA ASP A 8 -4.44 -5.90 5.64
C ASP A 8 -2.92 -5.74 5.54
N LEU A 9 -2.31 -6.38 4.54
CA LEU A 9 -0.89 -6.20 4.21
C LEU A 9 -0.54 -4.75 3.87
N VAL A 10 -1.33 -4.11 3.00
CA VAL A 10 -1.14 -2.70 2.64
C VAL A 10 -1.21 -1.80 3.86
N LYS A 11 -2.22 -1.99 4.72
CA LYS A 11 -2.35 -1.22 5.98
C LYS A 11 -1.17 -1.47 6.90
N THR A 12 -0.75 -2.71 7.06
CA THR A 12 0.43 -3.08 7.87
C THR A 12 1.70 -2.41 7.35
N SER A 13 1.92 -2.40 6.03
CA SER A 13 3.06 -1.70 5.41
C SER A 13 3.00 -0.19 5.67
N LEU A 14 1.82 0.43 5.60
CA LEU A 14 1.64 1.85 5.90
C LEU A 14 1.88 2.16 7.38
N THR A 15 1.38 1.34 8.31
CA THR A 15 1.61 1.50 9.76
C THR A 15 3.09 1.40 10.13
N ARG A 16 3.92 0.69 9.36
CA ARG A 16 5.37 0.65 9.61
C ARG A 16 6.07 1.98 9.35
N ILE A 17 5.48 2.83 8.51
CA ILE A 17 6.07 4.10 8.08
C ILE A 17 5.41 5.23 8.85
N VAL A 18 4.07 5.21 8.89
CA VAL A 18 3.26 6.14 9.67
C VAL A 18 2.50 5.32 10.73
N PRO A 19 3.09 5.13 11.93
CA PRO A 19 2.45 4.36 13.00
C PRO A 19 1.12 4.96 13.46
N ASP A 20 0.95 6.28 13.30
CA ASP A 20 -0.27 7.02 13.63
C ASP A 20 -1.26 7.11 12.46
N ALA A 21 -1.13 6.26 11.45
CA ALA A 21 -2.00 6.28 10.27
C ALA A 21 -3.45 5.93 10.63
N ASP A 22 -4.37 6.88 10.40
CA ASP A 22 -5.80 6.66 10.58
C ASP A 22 -6.46 6.14 9.30
N PHE A 23 -6.63 4.82 9.22
CA PHE A 23 -7.34 4.16 8.12
C PHE A 23 -8.87 4.22 8.24
N THR A 24 -9.41 4.71 9.37
CA THR A 24 -10.87 4.85 9.54
C THR A 24 -11.42 6.05 8.79
N ALA A 25 -10.61 7.11 8.67
CA ALA A 25 -10.92 8.30 7.89
C ALA A 25 -10.51 8.20 6.41
N LEU A 26 -9.88 7.08 6.01
CA LEU A 26 -9.29 6.89 4.68
C LEU A 26 -10.17 5.97 3.83
N GLY A 27 -10.77 6.52 2.78
CA GLY A 27 -11.57 5.75 1.84
C GLY A 27 -10.71 4.75 1.04
N PRO A 28 -11.31 3.65 0.53
CA PRO A 28 -10.58 2.67 -0.29
C PRO A 28 -9.94 3.29 -1.54
N THR A 29 -10.55 4.34 -2.10
CA THR A 29 -10.09 5.07 -3.27
C THR A 29 -9.36 6.38 -2.92
N ASP A 30 -9.18 6.68 -1.64
CA ASP A 30 -8.50 7.90 -1.22
C ASP A 30 -6.99 7.76 -1.44
N LYS A 31 -6.38 8.86 -1.85
CA LYS A 31 -4.93 8.96 -1.99
C LYS A 31 -4.29 9.00 -0.60
N PHE A 32 -3.82 7.85 -0.13
CA PHE A 32 -3.25 7.79 1.22
C PHE A 32 -1.95 8.59 1.33
N ARG A 33 -1.23 8.80 0.23
CA ARG A 33 -0.03 9.64 0.20
C ARG A 33 -0.33 11.06 0.68
N ASP A 34 -1.43 11.65 0.22
CA ASP A 34 -1.83 13.00 0.61
C ASP A 34 -2.44 13.02 2.02
N ARG A 35 -3.18 11.97 2.40
CA ARG A 35 -3.87 11.88 3.70
C ARG A 35 -2.94 11.56 4.87
N LEU A 36 -1.92 10.75 4.63
CA LEU A 36 -0.91 10.35 5.62
C LEU A 36 0.36 11.21 5.48
N GLU A 37 0.32 12.25 4.64
CA GLU A 37 1.43 13.18 4.40
C GLU A 37 2.75 12.47 4.06
N LEU A 38 2.68 11.36 3.31
CA LEU A 38 3.87 10.58 2.94
C LEU A 38 4.73 11.36 1.94
N ASP A 39 6.01 11.44 2.24
CA ASP A 39 6.97 11.97 1.29
C ASP A 39 7.34 10.93 0.20
N SER A 40 8.24 11.30 -0.71
CA SER A 40 8.66 10.38 -1.78
C SER A 40 9.50 9.21 -1.26
N LEU A 41 10.24 9.37 -0.17
CA LEU A 41 11.06 8.33 0.43
C LEU A 41 10.18 7.33 1.21
N ASP A 42 9.22 7.84 1.97
CA ASP A 42 8.19 7.06 2.66
C ASP A 42 7.41 6.20 1.66
N PHE A 43 7.03 6.78 0.52
CA PHE A 43 6.36 6.03 -0.53
C PHE A 43 7.23 4.89 -1.08
N LEU A 44 8.51 5.13 -1.36
CA LEU A 44 9.41 4.08 -1.84
C LEU A 44 9.58 2.97 -0.79
N GLN A 45 9.76 3.33 0.48
CA GLN A 45 9.85 2.37 1.57
C GLN A 45 8.55 1.56 1.74
N PHE A 46 7.39 2.18 1.50
CA PHE A 46 6.09 1.49 1.46
C PHE A 46 6.05 0.43 0.36
N VAL A 47 6.46 0.80 -0.87
CA VAL A 47 6.47 -0.13 -2.00
C VAL A 47 7.41 -1.29 -1.73
N GLU A 48 8.63 -1.04 -1.24
CA GLU A 48 9.59 -2.09 -0.89
C GLU A 48 9.05 -3.03 0.19
N THR A 49 8.53 -2.47 1.29
CA THR A 49 7.94 -3.26 2.38
C THR A 49 6.74 -4.09 1.90
N LEU A 50 5.89 -3.52 1.06
CA LEU A 50 4.72 -4.20 0.51
C LEU A 50 5.13 -5.33 -0.46
N ALA A 51 6.15 -5.11 -1.29
CA ALA A 51 6.72 -6.11 -2.18
C ALA A 51 7.29 -7.29 -1.39
N GLU A 52 8.08 -7.00 -0.34
CA GLU A 52 8.66 -8.02 0.53
C GLU A 52 7.60 -8.84 1.27
N LEU A 53 6.65 -8.17 1.93
CA LEU A 53 5.61 -8.85 2.72
C LEU A 53 4.59 -9.57 1.83
N GLY A 54 4.26 -9.00 0.67
CA GLY A 54 3.35 -9.58 -0.32
C GLY A 54 4.00 -10.64 -1.20
N GLY A 55 5.31 -10.85 -1.11
CA GLY A 55 6.05 -11.81 -1.93
C GLY A 55 5.94 -11.53 -3.42
N CYS A 56 5.82 -10.26 -3.81
CA CYS A 56 5.58 -9.85 -5.19
C CYS A 56 6.57 -8.77 -5.62
N ARG A 57 6.77 -8.64 -6.93
CA ARG A 57 7.60 -7.57 -7.50
C ARG A 57 6.72 -6.40 -7.91
N LEU A 58 7.07 -5.22 -7.42
CA LEU A 58 6.45 -3.94 -7.76
C LEU A 58 7.50 -3.08 -8.46
N ASP A 59 7.17 -2.54 -9.63
CA ASP A 59 8.06 -1.66 -10.40
C ASP A 59 7.43 -0.26 -10.55
N GLU A 60 8.14 0.72 -11.13
CA GLU A 60 7.68 2.11 -11.22
C GLU A 60 6.36 2.28 -11.99
N ASP A 61 6.09 1.40 -12.95
CA ASP A 61 4.83 1.36 -13.71
C ASP A 61 3.60 1.09 -12.83
N ASP A 62 3.80 0.47 -11.66
CA ASP A 62 2.74 0.15 -10.72
C ASP A 62 2.42 1.31 -9.76
N TYR A 63 3.30 2.31 -9.66
CA TYR A 63 3.17 3.41 -8.69
C TYR A 63 1.83 4.16 -8.78
N PRO A 64 1.26 4.42 -9.98
CA PRO A 64 -0.06 5.03 -10.09
C PRO A 64 -1.20 4.20 -9.47
N ARG A 65 -1.06 2.87 -9.41
CA ARG A 65 -2.03 1.97 -8.75
C ARG A 65 -1.80 1.93 -7.23
N LEU A 66 -0.56 2.14 -6.80
CA LEU A 66 -0.14 2.11 -5.40
C LEU A 66 -0.50 3.39 -4.63
N VAL A 67 -1.29 4.31 -5.20
CA VAL A 67 -1.69 5.56 -4.51
C VAL A 67 -2.93 5.41 -3.64
N THR A 68 -3.69 4.31 -3.78
CA THR A 68 -4.95 4.06 -3.05
C THR A 68 -4.90 2.70 -2.37
N LEU A 69 -5.65 2.52 -1.27
CA LEU A 69 -5.71 1.24 -0.57
C LEU A 69 -6.25 0.12 -1.48
N ASP A 70 -7.34 0.40 -2.21
CA ASP A 70 -7.97 -0.56 -3.12
C ASP A 70 -7.07 -0.91 -4.31
N GLY A 71 -6.40 0.08 -4.90
CA GLY A 71 -5.46 -0.12 -5.99
C GLY A 71 -4.26 -0.97 -5.58
N SER A 72 -3.66 -0.66 -4.43
CA SER A 72 -2.58 -1.44 -3.84
C SER A 72 -3.02 -2.85 -3.51
N ALA A 73 -4.15 -3.02 -2.81
CA ALA A 73 -4.65 -4.33 -2.42
C ALA A 73 -4.96 -5.22 -3.64
N ARG A 74 -5.59 -4.67 -4.69
CA ARG A 74 -5.84 -5.41 -5.94
C ARG A 74 -4.54 -5.81 -6.63
N LEU A 75 -3.59 -4.90 -6.76
CA LEU A 75 -2.32 -5.19 -7.42
C LEU A 75 -1.56 -6.30 -6.70
N VAL A 76 -1.45 -6.23 -5.38
CA VAL A 76 -0.74 -7.26 -4.61
C VAL A 76 -1.54 -8.57 -4.63
N ALA A 77 -2.87 -8.54 -4.57
CA ALA A 77 -3.68 -9.76 -4.73
C ALA A 77 -3.51 -10.43 -6.10
N GLU A 78 -3.31 -9.64 -7.17
CA GLU A 78 -3.03 -10.11 -8.53
C GLU A 78 -1.61 -10.70 -8.68
N ARG A 79 -0.63 -10.18 -7.92
CA ARG A 79 0.79 -10.49 -8.10
C ARG A 79 1.40 -11.40 -7.03
N ALA A 80 0.76 -11.55 -5.88
CA ALA A 80 1.22 -12.40 -4.79
C ALA A 80 1.14 -13.88 -5.18
N VAL A 81 2.22 -14.60 -4.89
CA VAL A 81 2.43 -16.02 -5.23
C VAL A 81 1.84 -16.92 -4.16
#